data_AF-A0A972ZP61-F1
#
_entry.id   AF-A0A972ZP61-F1
#
_cell.length_a   1.000
_cell.length_b   1.000
_cell.length_c   1.000
_cell.angle_alpha   90.00
_cell.angle_beta   90.00
_cell.angle_gamma   90.00
#
_symmetry.space_group_name_H-M   'P 1'
#
loop_
_entity.id
_entity.type
_entity.pdbx_description
1 polymer ?
#
loop_
_entity_poly.entity_id
_entity_poly.type
_entity_poly.pdbx_seq_one_letter_code
_entity_poly.pdbx_strand_id
1 'polypeptide(L)'
;MNNNQRVSFSRFPIGKPTSHQHEEAIMANMFVRGTVGDYALFKNIFDGADELRRAAGSTGNAVYQSADDPNEITIRADFQSIDEARAFATSDGLKQAMQKGGVTGPPTIWFVNQA
;
A
#
# COMPACT_ATOMS: atom_id res chain seq x y z
N MET A 1 -58.63 30.80 28.45
CA MET A 1 -58.66 31.79 27.36
C MET A 1 -57.26 32.02 26.82
N ASN A 2 -57.11 31.88 25.50
CA ASN A 2 -56.10 32.43 24.58
C ASN A 2 -54.76 32.94 25.14
N ASN A 3 -53.64 32.51 24.54
CA ASN A 3 -53.21 33.16 23.30
C ASN A 3 -52.19 32.33 22.52
N ASN A 4 -52.47 32.20 21.24
CA ASN A 4 -51.77 31.44 20.23
C ASN A 4 -50.82 32.41 19.51
N GLN A 5 -49.50 32.28 19.68
CA GLN A 5 -48.55 32.92 18.77
C GLN A 5 -47.65 31.87 18.12
N ARG A 6 -48.00 31.57 16.87
CA ARG A 6 -47.15 30.92 15.89
C ARG A 6 -45.92 31.80 15.66
N VAL A 7 -44.73 31.27 15.94
CA VAL A 7 -43.49 31.79 15.39
C VAL A 7 -43.09 30.94 14.19
N SER A 8 -42.83 31.66 13.09
CA SER A 8 -42.48 31.15 11.77
C SER A 8 -41.22 30.30 11.80
N PHE A 9 -41.27 29.14 11.14
CA PHE A 9 -40.11 28.28 10.92
C PHE A 9 -39.19 28.93 9.89
N SER A 10 -38.10 29.55 10.34
CA SER A 10 -36.95 29.76 9.47
C SER A 10 -36.32 28.39 9.19
N ARG A 11 -36.64 27.85 8.02
CA ARG A 11 -35.98 26.71 7.39
C ARG A 11 -34.49 27.02 7.33
N PHE A 12 -33.72 26.53 8.28
CA PHE A 12 -32.28 26.38 8.09
C PHE A 12 -32.09 25.54 6.82
N PRO A 13 -31.26 25.98 5.85
CA PRO A 13 -30.88 25.07 4.79
C PRO A 13 -30.16 23.92 5.47
N ILE A 14 -30.79 22.74 5.49
CA ILE A 14 -30.06 21.49 5.64
C ILE A 14 -29.16 21.48 4.42
N GLY A 15 -27.93 21.97 4.59
CA GLY A 15 -26.85 21.66 3.67
C GLY A 15 -26.91 20.15 3.50
N LYS A 16 -27.02 19.69 2.24
CA LYS A 16 -26.89 18.28 1.93
C LYS A 16 -25.72 17.75 2.77
N PRO A 17 -25.83 16.61 3.47
CA PRO A 17 -24.62 15.96 3.95
C PRO A 17 -23.75 15.81 2.71
N THR A 18 -22.68 16.60 2.63
CA THR A 18 -21.61 16.38 1.66
C THR A 18 -21.24 14.94 1.90
N SER A 19 -21.46 14.11 0.91
CA SER A 19 -21.02 12.73 0.94
C SER A 19 -19.51 12.76 1.11
N HIS A 20 -19.04 12.74 2.35
CA HIS A 20 -17.81 12.03 2.66
C HIS A 20 -18.15 10.54 2.54
N GLN A 21 -18.47 10.10 1.33
CA GLN A 21 -18.11 8.75 0.95
C GLN A 21 -16.59 8.78 0.74
N HIS A 22 -15.86 8.92 1.84
CA HIS A 22 -14.75 8.00 1.99
C HIS A 22 -15.45 6.68 2.32
N GLU A 23 -15.86 5.97 1.28
CA GLU A 23 -15.69 4.52 1.34
C GLU A 23 -14.24 4.37 1.77
N GLU A 24 -13.98 3.86 2.97
CA GLU A 24 -12.60 3.59 3.38
C GLU A 24 -12.03 2.73 2.27
N ALA A 25 -11.17 3.32 1.43
CA ALA A 25 -10.55 2.60 0.35
C ALA A 25 -9.79 1.47 1.04
N ILE A 26 -10.22 0.24 0.79
CA ILE A 26 -9.56 -0.94 1.32
C ILE A 26 -8.16 -0.94 0.71
N MET A 27 -7.19 -0.47 1.48
CA MET A 27 -5.79 -0.43 1.08
C MET A 27 -5.31 -1.87 0.86
N ALA A 28 -4.51 -2.07 -0.17
CA ALA A 28 -3.94 -3.37 -0.47
C ALA A 28 -2.45 -3.38 -0.11
N ASN A 29 -1.98 -4.48 0.48
CA ASN A 29 -0.56 -4.72 0.67
C ASN A 29 -0.12 -5.90 -0.18
N MET A 30 0.97 -5.71 -0.92
CA MET A 30 1.73 -6.78 -1.56
C MET A 30 2.87 -7.18 -0.65
N PHE A 31 3.05 -8.48 -0.46
CA PHE A 31 4.20 -9.03 0.21
C PHE A 31 5.04 -9.86 -0.74
N VAL A 32 6.36 -9.75 -0.60
CA VAL A 32 7.35 -10.53 -1.35
C VAL A 32 8.30 -11.16 -0.36
N ARG A 33 8.39 -12.49 -0.36
CA ARG A 33 9.40 -13.23 0.42
C ARG A 33 10.38 -13.91 -0.52
N GLY A 34 11.67 -13.78 -0.25
CA GLY A 34 12.72 -14.43 -1.03
C GLY A 34 14.04 -14.49 -0.28
N THR A 35 15.00 -15.20 -0.86
CA THR A 35 16.37 -15.28 -0.36
C THR A 35 17.27 -14.41 -1.23
N VAL A 36 18.27 -13.76 -0.66
CA VAL A 36 19.28 -12.98 -1.37
C VAL A 36 20.67 -13.54 -1.15
N GLY A 37 21.58 -13.32 -2.11
CA GLY A 37 22.97 -13.75 -1.97
C GLY A 37 23.78 -12.90 -0.98
N ASP A 38 23.44 -11.63 -0.84
CA ASP A 38 24.09 -10.66 0.06
C ASP A 38 23.05 -9.64 0.54
N TYR A 39 22.72 -9.69 1.83
CA TYR A 39 21.76 -8.79 2.45
C TYR A 39 22.18 -7.31 2.41
N ALA A 40 23.46 -7.00 2.60
CA ALA A 40 23.94 -5.63 2.63
C ALA A 40 23.85 -4.99 1.23
N LEU A 41 24.23 -5.74 0.19
CA LEU A 41 24.05 -5.32 -1.19
C LEU A 41 22.56 -5.12 -1.51
N PHE A 42 21.72 -6.09 -1.14
CA PHE A 42 20.28 -6.02 -1.32
C PHE A 42 19.70 -4.77 -0.67
N LYS A 43 20.04 -4.47 0.59
CA LYS A 43 19.51 -3.34 1.35
C LYS A 43 19.86 -2.01 0.69
N ASN A 44 21.10 -1.84 0.22
CA ASN A 44 21.53 -0.64 -0.51
C ASN A 44 20.69 -0.41 -1.77
N ILE A 45 20.42 -1.48 -2.54
CA ILE A 45 19.61 -1.42 -3.76
C ILE A 45 18.15 -1.13 -3.43
N PHE A 46 17.60 -1.79 -2.39
CA PHE A 46 16.23 -1.58 -1.93
C PHE A 46 16.00 -0.12 -1.50
N ASP A 47 16.93 0.45 -0.73
CA ASP A 47 16.84 1.83 -0.25
C ASP A 47 16.91 2.84 -1.42
N GLY A 48 17.69 2.53 -2.46
CA GLY A 48 17.76 3.34 -3.68
C GLY A 48 16.55 3.22 -4.61
N ALA A 49 15.64 2.27 -4.37
CA ALA A 49 14.50 2.00 -5.26
C ALA A 49 13.20 2.74 -4.87
N ASP A 50 13.27 3.78 -4.04
CA ASP A 50 12.09 4.54 -3.60
C ASP A 50 11.32 5.18 -4.77
N GLU A 51 12.03 5.86 -5.68
CA GLU A 51 11.41 6.50 -6.85
C GLU A 51 10.69 5.50 -7.75
N LEU A 52 11.27 4.32 -7.97
CA LEU A 52 10.65 3.26 -8.77
C LEU A 52 9.32 2.81 -8.16
N ARG A 53 9.28 2.64 -6.83
CA ARG A 53 8.07 2.21 -6.11
C ARG A 53 7.00 3.29 -6.13
N ARG A 54 7.37 4.55 -5.91
CA ARG A 54 6.45 5.69 -6.00
C ARG A 54 5.89 5.86 -7.40
N ALA A 55 6.72 5.72 -8.44
CA ALA A 55 6.27 5.77 -9.83
C ALA A 55 5.29 4.64 -10.19
N ALA A 56 5.38 3.50 -9.49
CA ALA A 56 4.46 2.38 -9.62
C ALA A 56 3.18 2.48 -8.78
N GLY A 57 2.93 3.62 -8.11
CA GLY A 57 1.74 3.83 -7.29
C GLY A 57 1.85 3.33 -5.85
N SER A 58 3.03 2.87 -5.42
CA SER A 58 3.22 2.47 -4.03
C SER A 58 3.17 3.67 -3.08
N THR A 59 2.38 3.54 -2.02
CA THR A 59 2.10 4.57 -1.00
C THR A 59 2.91 4.39 0.28
N GLY A 60 3.58 3.25 0.42
CA GLY A 60 4.37 2.88 1.59
C GLY A 60 5.12 1.58 1.35
N ASN A 61 6.21 1.36 2.07
CA ASN A 61 6.97 0.13 2.00
C ASN A 61 7.70 -0.17 3.30
N ALA A 62 8.02 -1.45 3.50
CA ALA A 62 8.90 -1.90 4.56
C ALA A 62 9.71 -3.11 4.10
N VAL A 63 10.90 -3.29 4.66
CA VAL A 63 11.72 -4.49 4.48
C VAL A 63 12.01 -5.10 5.83
N TYR A 64 11.90 -6.42 5.89
CA TYR A 64 12.12 -7.24 7.06
C TYR A 64 13.19 -8.26 6.72
N GLN A 65 14.20 -8.38 7.56
CA GLN A 65 15.16 -9.47 7.54
C GLN A 65 14.63 -10.56 8.48
N SER A 66 14.73 -11.83 8.07
CA SER A 66 14.34 -12.94 8.96
C SER A 66 15.26 -12.97 10.18
N ALA A 67 14.68 -13.34 11.34
CA ALA A 67 15.43 -13.55 12.57
C ALA A 67 16.24 -14.86 12.55
N ASP A 68 15.83 -15.81 11.70
CA ASP A 68 16.39 -17.16 11.63
C ASP A 68 17.35 -17.35 10.44
N ASP A 69 17.19 -16.56 9.37
CA ASP A 69 18.06 -16.57 8.19
C ASP A 69 18.41 -15.14 7.77
N PRO A 70 19.67 -14.69 7.91
CA PRO A 70 20.06 -13.32 7.55
C PRO A 70 19.91 -13.00 6.05
N ASN A 71 19.78 -14.02 5.20
CA ASN A 71 19.60 -13.85 3.76
C ASN A 71 18.14 -13.99 3.32
N GLU A 72 17.23 -14.39 4.21
CA GLU A 72 15.80 -14.35 3.91
C GLU A 72 15.23 -12.96 4.20
N ILE A 73 14.52 -12.42 3.21
CA ILE A 73 13.88 -11.11 3.30
C ILE A 73 12.39 -11.23 3.04
N THR A 74 11.63 -10.34 3.68
CA THR A 74 10.24 -10.07 3.37
C THR A 74 10.07 -8.58 3.12
N ILE A 75 9.41 -8.22 2.03
CA ILE A 75 9.09 -6.83 1.67
C ILE A 75 7.58 -6.66 1.76
N ARG A 76 7.12 -5.56 2.33
CA ARG A 76 5.75 -5.04 2.20
C ARG A 76 5.76 -3.84 1.28
N ALA A 77 4.82 -3.76 0.35
CA ALA A 77 4.53 -2.58 -0.45
C ALA A 77 3.02 -2.28 -0.41
N ASP A 78 2.68 -1.01 -0.18
CA ASP A 78 1.32 -0.56 0.10
C ASP A 78 0.73 0.14 -1.14
N PHE A 79 -0.53 -0.11 -1.47
CA PHE A 79 -1.22 0.38 -2.67
C PHE A 79 -2.65 0.81 -2.35
N GLN A 80 -3.21 1.69 -3.17
CA GLN A 80 -4.60 2.15 -3.00
C GLN A 80 -5.61 1.07 -3.43
N SER A 81 -5.19 0.09 -4.24
CA SER A 81 -6.05 -1.02 -4.67
C SER A 81 -5.27 -2.31 -4.91
N ILE A 82 -5.99 -3.44 -4.89
CA ILE A 82 -5.42 -4.76 -5.19
C ILE A 82 -4.94 -4.88 -6.64
N ASP A 83 -5.55 -4.14 -7.57
CA ASP A 83 -5.21 -4.18 -8.98
C ASP A 83 -3.87 -3.47 -9.26
N GLU A 84 -3.62 -2.34 -8.59
CA GLU A 84 -2.30 -1.68 -8.60
C GLU A 84 -1.20 -2.61 -8.07
N ALA A 85 -1.46 -3.27 -6.94
CA ALA A 85 -0.52 -4.23 -6.35
C ALA A 85 -0.18 -5.38 -7.32
N ARG A 86 -1.20 -5.96 -7.98
CA ARG A 86 -1.01 -7.02 -8.97
C ARG A 86 -0.28 -6.55 -10.22
N ALA A 87 -0.60 -5.35 -10.71
CA ALA A 87 0.11 -4.75 -11.85
C ALA A 87 1.61 -4.60 -11.52
N PHE A 88 1.94 -4.06 -10.36
CA PHE A 88 3.33 -3.92 -9.93
C PHE A 88 4.05 -5.28 -9.79
N ALA A 89 3.39 -6.31 -9.25
CA ALA A 89 3.94 -7.66 -9.10
C ALA A 89 4.41 -8.29 -10.44
N THR A 90 3.78 -7.90 -11.55
CA THR A 90 4.11 -8.39 -12.90
C THR A 90 5.08 -7.49 -13.67
N SER A 91 5.42 -6.32 -13.12
CA SER A 91 6.20 -5.29 -13.82
C SER A 91 7.64 -5.73 -14.09
N ASP A 92 8.16 -5.33 -15.25
CA ASP A 92 9.56 -5.58 -15.58
C ASP A 92 10.52 -4.77 -14.69
N GLY A 93 10.08 -3.60 -14.21
CA GLY A 93 10.81 -2.82 -13.21
C GLY A 93 11.05 -3.61 -11.92
N LEU A 94 10.02 -4.29 -11.39
CA LEU A 94 10.17 -5.13 -10.20
C LEU A 94 11.09 -6.32 -10.47
N LYS A 95 10.93 -7.02 -11.61
CA LYS A 95 11.80 -8.14 -11.98
C LYS A 95 13.27 -7.73 -12.04
N GLN A 96 13.57 -6.59 -12.69
CA GLN A 96 14.94 -6.07 -12.78
C GLN A 96 15.47 -5.63 -11.41
N ALA A 97 14.64 -5.02 -10.56
CA ALA A 97 15.04 -4.64 -9.21
C ALA A 97 15.38 -5.86 -8.35
N MET A 98 14.58 -6.94 -8.41
CA MET A 98 14.87 -8.20 -7.70
C MET A 98 16.15 -8.87 -8.20
N GLN A 99 16.39 -8.89 -9.51
CA GLN A 99 17.64 -9.41 -10.09
C GLN A 99 18.85 -8.61 -9.62
N LYS A 100 18.78 -7.27 -9.70
CA LYS A 100 19.86 -6.38 -9.22
C LYS A 100 20.09 -6.55 -7.72
N GLY A 101 19.02 -6.69 -6.95
CA GLY A 101 19.03 -6.94 -5.50
C GLY A 101 19.58 -8.31 -5.12
N GLY A 102 19.93 -9.18 -6.08
CA GLY A 102 20.58 -10.45 -5.80
C GLY A 102 19.63 -11.53 -5.26
N VAL A 103 18.34 -11.47 -5.58
CA VAL A 103 17.37 -12.51 -5.19
C VAL A 103 17.76 -13.84 -5.84
N THR A 104 17.98 -14.86 -5.00
CA THR A 104 18.43 -16.20 -5.41
C THR A 104 17.22 -17.13 -5.53
N GLY A 105 16.61 -17.15 -6.71
CA GLY A 105 15.47 -18.03 -7.02
C GLY A 105 14.12 -17.31 -7.07
N PRO A 106 13.02 -18.04 -7.30
CA PRO A 106 11.70 -17.43 -7.43
C PRO A 106 11.17 -16.96 -6.07
N PRO A 107 10.84 -15.67 -5.90
CA PRO A 107 10.22 -15.20 -4.67
C PRO A 107 8.76 -15.68 -4.58
N THR A 108 8.27 -15.80 -3.35
CA THR A 108 6.83 -15.95 -3.08
C THR A 108 6.19 -14.58 -3.00
N ILE A 109 5.11 -14.36 -3.75
CA ILE A 109 4.34 -13.11 -3.72
C ILE A 109 2.91 -13.42 -3.28
N TRP A 110 2.38 -12.65 -2.33
CA TRP A 110 0.98 -12.72 -1.93
C TRP A 110 0.42 -11.33 -1.68
N PHE A 111 -0.91 -11.25 -1.67
CA PHE A 111 -1.62 -9.99 -1.55
C PHE A 111 -2.65 -10.07 -0.42
N VAL A 112 -2.80 -8.99 0.32
CA VAL A 112 -3.79 -8.87 1.38
C VAL A 112 -4.50 -7.52 1.27
N ASN A 113 -5.73 -7.49 1.75
CA ASN A 113 -6.49 -6.27 1.96
C ASN A 113 -6.38 -5.88 3.43
N GLN A 114 -6.15 -4.61 3.71
CA GLN A 114 -6.20 -4.07 5.06
C GLN A 114 -7.64 -4.11 5.56
N ALA A 115 -7.84 -4.61 6.79
CA ALA A 115 -9.15 -4.78 7.43
C ALA A 115 -9.29 -3.86 8.66
#